data_AF-A0A967JTY7-F1
#
_entry.id   AF-A0A967JTY7-F1
#
_cell.length_a   1.000
_cell.length_b   1.000
_cell.length_c   1.000
_cell.angle_alpha   90.00
_cell.angle_beta   90.00
_cell.angle_gamma   90.00
#
_symmetry.space_group_name_H-M   'P 1'
#
loop_
_entity.id
_entity.type
_entity.pdbx_description
1 polymer ?
#
loop_
_entity_poly.entity_id
_entity_poly.type
_entity_poly.pdbx_seq_one_letter_code
_entity_poly.pdbx_strand_id
1 'polypeptide(L)' 'SLGTGSVIRPGEVQRMTAGTGVRHSEFNPSQADPVHFLQIWVLPERAGLEPSYEQKAFTDEDKRGRLRLVGSRDGREGSV' A
#
# COMPACT_ATOMS: atom_id res chain seq x y z
N SER A 1 3.33 -10.46 -14.59
CA SER A 1 4.12 -10.02 -13.42
C SER A 1 4.53 -8.60 -13.69
N LEU A 2 4.20 -7.64 -12.81
CA LEU A 2 4.40 -6.21 -13.08
C LEU A 2 5.86 -5.73 -12.90
N GLY A 3 6.79 -6.64 -12.58
CA GLY A 3 8.25 -6.38 -12.65
C GLY A 3 8.79 -5.38 -11.62
N THR A 4 7.94 -4.78 -10.80
CA THR A 4 8.30 -3.78 -9.80
C THR A 4 8.63 -4.45 -8.47
N GLY A 5 9.91 -4.68 -8.21
CA GLY A 5 10.39 -4.93 -6.85
C GLY A 5 10.43 -3.61 -6.09
N SER A 6 9.64 -3.47 -5.02
CA SER A 6 9.68 -2.32 -4.12
C SER A 6 9.76 -2.79 -2.69
N VAL A 7 10.50 -2.04 -1.87
CA VAL A 7 10.56 -2.26 -0.43
C VAL A 7 9.63 -1.25 0.22
N ILE A 8 8.67 -1.73 1.00
CA ILE A 8 7.81 -0.90 1.82
C ILE A 8 8.55 -0.64 3.14
N ARG A 9 8.79 0.63 3.46
CA ARG A 9 9.46 1.06 4.69
C ARG A 9 8.45 1.42 5.78
N PRO A 10 8.87 1.45 7.05
CA PRO A 10 8.04 1.96 8.13
C PRO A 10 7.47 3.35 7.79
N GLY A 11 6.16 3.50 7.96
CA GLY A 11 5.43 4.72 7.65
C GLY A 11 4.98 4.88 6.20
N GLU A 12 5.32 3.94 5.33
CA GLU A 12 4.79 3.90 3.97
C GLU A 12 3.50 3.07 3.89
N VAL A 13 2.61 3.47 2.98
CA VAL A 13 1.41 2.73 2.61
C VAL A 13 1.50 2.40 1.14
N GLN A 14 1.21 1.14 0.81
CA GLN A 14 1.12 0.67 -0.56
C GLN A 14 -0.33 0.26 -0.87
N ARG A 15 -0.88 0.74 -1.98
CA ARG A 15 -2.14 0.29 -2.56
C ARG A 15 -1.85 -0.51 -3.82
N MET A 16 -2.33 -1.75 -3.85
CA MET A 16 -2.33 -2.59 -5.04
C MET A 16 -3.77 -2.84 -5.50
N THR A 17 -4.08 -2.43 -6.72
CA THR A 17 -5.29 -2.87 -7.43
C THR A 17 -4.95 -4.17 -8.14
N ALA A 18 -5.54 -5.29 -7.71
CA ALA A 18 -5.34 -6.59 -8.37
C ALA A 18 -6.04 -6.65 -9.74
N GLY A 19 -7.23 -6.07 -9.85
CA GLY A 19 -7.89 -5.84 -11.13
C GLY A 19 -8.20 -7.12 -11.91
N THR A 20 -7.83 -7.14 -13.19
CA THR A 20 -7.89 -8.30 -14.09
C THR A 20 -6.98 -9.46 -13.68
N GLY A 21 -6.11 -9.25 -12.68
CA GLY A 21 -5.28 -10.28 -12.08
C GLY A 21 -3.87 -9.77 -11.82
N VAL A 22 -3.31 -10.19 -10.68
CA VAL A 22 -1.93 -9.88 -10.31
C VAL A 22 -1.23 -11.12 -9.77
N ARG A 23 0.04 -11.28 -10.13
CA ARG A 23 0.94 -12.27 -9.52
C ARG A 23 2.07 -11.52 -8.86
N HIS A 24 2.19 -11.67 -7.55
CA HIS A 24 3.21 -11.02 -6.72
C HIS A 24 3.69 -11.98 -5.62
N SER A 25 4.78 -11.59 -4.98
CA SER A 25 5.32 -12.23 -3.78
C SER A 25 5.71 -11.14 -2.80
N GLU A 26 5.38 -11.33 -1.54
CA GLU A 26 5.77 -10.44 -0.44
C GLU A 26 6.60 -11.24 0.55
N PHE A 27 7.73 -10.67 0.98
CA PHE A 27 8.61 -11.30 1.97
C PHE A 27 9.33 -10.22 2.77
N ASN A 28 9.71 -10.54 4.01
CA ASN A 28 10.57 -9.67 4.81
C ASN A 28 12.02 -9.78 4.29
N PRO A 29 12.64 -8.70 3.78
CA PRO A 29 14.01 -8.75 3.30
C PRO A 29 15.06 -8.72 4.42
N SER A 30 14.68 -8.40 5.66
CA SER A 30 15.62 -8.43 6.80
C SER A 30 15.86 -9.85 7.27
N GLN A 31 17.13 -10.19 7.50
CA GLN A 31 17.53 -11.47 8.10
C GLN A 31 17.58 -11.43 9.63
N ALA A 32 17.50 -10.24 10.22
CA ALA A 32 17.66 -10.03 11.66
C ALA A 32 16.41 -9.44 12.32
N ASP A 33 15.70 -8.55 11.63
CA ASP A 33 14.61 -7.79 12.21
C ASP A 33 13.25 -8.36 11.78
N PRO A 34 12.31 -8.55 12.72
CA PRO A 34 10.95 -8.94 12.36
C PRO A 34 10.20 -7.80 11.67
N VAL A 35 9.26 -8.16 10.80
CA VAL A 35 8.35 -7.20 10.17
C VAL A 35 7.10 -7.01 11.03
N HIS A 36 6.63 -5.78 11.15
CA HIS A 36 5.32 -5.44 11.71
C HIS A 36 4.57 -4.57 10.71
N PHE A 37 3.51 -5.11 10.12
CA PHE A 37 2.72 -4.43 9.10
C PHE A 37 1.26 -4.91 9.13
N LEU A 38 0.38 -4.15 8.47
CA LEU A 38 -1.03 -4.46 8.32
C LEU A 38 -1.38 -4.59 6.84
N GLN A 39 -2.11 -5.64 6.49
CA GLN A 39 -2.65 -5.84 5.15
C GLN A 39 -4.17 -5.92 5.23
N ILE A 40 -4.84 -5.13 4.39
CA ILE A 40 -6.30 -5.09 4.30
C ILE A 40 -6.69 -5.27 2.84
N TRP A 41 -7.75 -6.02 2.60
CA TRP A 41 -8.36 -6.18 1.29
C TRP A 41 -9.63 -5.33 1.21
N VAL A 42 -9.71 -4.51 0.17
CA VAL A 42 -10.90 -3.71 -0.14
C VAL A 42 -11.50 -4.24 -1.43
N LEU A 43 -12.77 -4.60 -1.41
CA LEU A 43 -13.48 -5.02 -2.61
C LEU A 43 -13.59 -3.80 -3.55
N PRO A 44 -13.18 -3.91 -4.82
CA PRO A 44 -13.29 -2.79 -5.74
C PRO A 44 -14.75 -2.51 -6.08
N GLU A 45 -15.04 -1.25 -6.43
CA GLU A 45 -16.39 -0.84 -6.84
C GLU A 45 -16.88 -1.52 -8.13
N ARG A 46 -15.95 -2.04 -8.94
CA ARG A 46 -16.24 -2.81 -10.15
C ARG A 46 -15.14 -3.84 -10.42
N ALA A 47 -15.52 -4.93 -11.07
CA ALA A 47 -14.58 -5.93 -11.54
C ALA A 47 -13.78 -5.43 -12.77
N GLY A 48 -12.65 -6.09 -13.05
CA GLY A 48 -11.87 -5.84 -14.26
C GLY A 48 -11.19 -4.48 -14.32
N LEU A 49 -10.88 -3.87 -13.16
CA LEU A 49 -10.00 -2.70 -13.12
C LEU A 49 -8.62 -3.07 -13.68
N GLU A 50 -7.93 -2.10 -14.26
CA GLU A 50 -6.52 -2.30 -14.63
C GLU A 50 -5.67 -2.48 -13.36
N PRO A 51 -4.75 -3.46 -13.33
CA PRO A 51 -3.82 -3.59 -12.23
C PRO A 51 -2.98 -2.33 -12.06
N SER A 52 -2.80 -1.87 -10.82
CA SER A 52 -2.05 -0.65 -10.53
C SER A 52 -1.39 -0.71 -9.16
N TYR A 53 -0.27 0.00 -9.01
CA TYR A 53 0.43 0.17 -7.74
C TYR A 53 0.62 1.64 -7.42
N GLU A 54 0.45 1.96 -6.15
CA GLU A 54 0.80 3.26 -5.60
C GLU A 54 1.44 3.07 -4.23
N GLN A 55 2.51 3.81 -3.95
CA GLN A 55 3.21 3.75 -2.67
C GLN A 55 3.52 5.17 -2.22
N LYS A 56 3.21 5.47 -0.95
CA LYS A 56 3.36 6.80 -0.39
C LYS A 56 3.88 6.75 1.04
N ALA A 57 4.80 7.65 1.36
CA ALA A 57 5.29 7.87 2.71
C ALA A 57 4.39 8.83 3.48
N PHE A 58 4.08 8.47 4.72
CA PHE A 58 3.43 9.34 5.70
C PHE A 58 4.37 9.46 6.90
N THR A 59 4.88 10.67 7.12
CA THR A 59 5.81 10.95 8.21
C THR A 59 5.13 10.75 9.55
N ASP A 60 5.91 10.60 10.61
CA ASP A 60 5.32 10.51 11.94
C ASP A 60 4.63 11.82 12.35
N GLU A 61 5.09 12.97 11.85
CA GLU A 61 4.41 14.25 12.07
C GLU A 61 2.99 14.22 11.49
N ASP A 62 2.77 13.54 10.36
CA ASP A 62 1.44 13.40 9.76
C ASP A 62 0.47 12.63 10.67
N LYS A 63 0.97 11.76 11.55
CA LYS A 63 0.17 10.72 12.25
C LYS A 63 0.18 10.82 13.77
N ARG A 64 1.17 11.47 14.39
CA ARG A 64 1.27 11.51 15.86
C ARG A 64 0.11 12.27 16.48
N GLY A 65 -0.59 11.62 17.40
CA GLY A 65 -1.71 12.20 18.16
C GLY A 65 -2.98 12.48 17.35
N ARG A 66 -3.08 11.98 16.10
CA ARG A 66 -4.23 12.21 15.22
C ARG A 66 -4.45 11.07 14.25
N LEU A 67 -5.66 10.98 13.70
CA LEU A 67 -5.92 10.14 12.55
C LEU A 67 -5.41 10.80 11.27
N ARG A 68 -4.86 9.99 10.36
CA ARG A 68 -4.39 10.42 9.05
C ARG A 68 -5.10 9.63 7.97
N LEU A 69 -5.73 10.31 7.02
CA LEU A 69 -6.33 9.69 5.85
C LEU A 69 -5.22 9.13 4.94
N VAL A 70 -5.07 7.80 4.92
CA VAL A 70 -4.03 7.14 4.12
C VAL A 70 -4.54 6.61 2.78
N GLY A 71 -5.82 6.28 2.66
CA GLY A 71 -6.44 5.83 1.41
C GLY A 71 -7.82 6.46 1.18
N SER A 72 -8.13 6.89 -0.04
CA SER A 72 -9.42 7.43 -0.44
C SER A 72 -9.67 7.26 -1.94
N ARG A 73 -10.93 7.44 -2.36
CA ARG A 73 -11.33 7.25 -3.77
C ARG A 73 -10.69 8.27 -4.72
N ASP A 74 -10.51 9.49 -4.24
CA ASP A 74 -10.11 10.66 -5.03
C ASP A 74 -8.69 11.16 -4.70
N GLY A 75 -7.96 10.44 -3.84
CA GLY A 75 -6.63 10.85 -3.39
C GLY A 75 -6.64 12.11 -2.51
N ARG A 76 -7.79 12.48 -1.95
CA ARG A 76 -7.91 13.72 -1.16
C ARG A 76 -6.97 13.71 0.03
N GLU A 77 -6.55 14.91 0.43
CA GLU A 77 -5.54 15.11 1.47
C GLU A 77 -4.24 14.35 1.15
N GLY A 78 -3.98 14.05 -0.12
CA GLY A 78 -2.82 13.26 -0.53
C GLY A 78 -2.84 11.84 0.02
N SER A 79 -3.99 11.20 0.17
CA SER A 79 -4.05 9.76 0.38
C SER A 79 -3.63 9.00 -0.88
N VAL A 80 -3.36 7.70 -0.75
CA VAL A 80 -3.45 6.77 -1.89
C VAL A 80 -4.90 6.43 -2.20
#